data_AF-A0A3D3VXK6-F1
#
_entry.id   AF-A0A3D3VXK6-F1
#
_cell.length_a   1.000
_cell.length_b   1.000
_cell.length_c   1.000
_cell.angle_alpha   90.00
_cell.angle_beta   90.00
_cell.angle_gamma   90.00
#
_symmetry.space_group_name_H-M   'P 1'
#
loop_
_entity.id
_entity.type
_entity.pdbx_description
1 polymer ?
#
loop_
_entity_poly.entity_id
_entity_poly.type
_entity_poly.pdbx_seq_one_letter_code
_entity_poly.pdbx_strand_id
1 'polypeptide(L)'
;MVYKKAEELQSECSRITAQFPREKTLIALADQMDRSARSGKQNIVEGWKRNSTKEYYDFLGFSIGAIAELEEDCDDIWKGFYPGLMGVRGVMGARGEMGIKGVMGEMGEMGERGEMGNPSNLSNLSNHS
;
A
#
# COMPACT_ATOMS: atom_id res chain seq x y z
N MET A 1 14.51 -15.32 17.76
CA MET A 1 15.11 -15.16 16.42
C MET A 1 14.06 -14.57 15.49
N VAL A 2 14.43 -13.67 14.56
CA VAL A 2 13.48 -12.97 13.67
C VAL A 2 12.69 -13.95 12.79
N TYR A 3 13.34 -14.98 12.25
CA TYR A 3 12.67 -16.05 11.47
C TYR A 3 11.48 -16.69 12.20
N LYS A 4 11.62 -17.01 13.49
CA LYS A 4 10.53 -17.64 14.27
C LYS A 4 9.32 -16.71 14.38
N LYS A 5 9.55 -15.41 14.56
CA LYS A 5 8.48 -14.41 14.56
C LYS A 5 7.79 -14.31 13.20
N ALA A 6 8.53 -14.39 12.10
CA ALA A 6 7.94 -14.40 10.76
C ALA A 6 7.14 -15.70 10.48
N GLU A 7 7.58 -16.83 11.03
CA GLU A 7 6.84 -18.10 10.98
C GLU A 7 5.55 -18.07 11.80
N GLU A 8 5.60 -17.49 13.00
CA GLU A 8 4.43 -17.22 13.84
C GLU A 8 3.45 -16.28 13.12
N LEU A 9 3.94 -15.17 12.55
CA LEU A 9 3.14 -14.22 11.77
C LEU A 9 2.43 -14.90 10.59
N GLN A 10 3.15 -15.71 9.81
CA GLN A 10 2.55 -16.47 8.70
C GLN A 10 1.45 -17.41 9.18
N SER A 11 1.69 -18.13 10.28
CA SER A 11 0.73 -19.09 10.83
C SER A 11 -0.52 -18.38 11.34
N GLU A 12 -0.34 -17.24 12.00
CA GLU A 12 -1.44 -16.47 12.56
C GLU A 12 -2.26 -15.75 11.49
N CYS A 13 -1.60 -15.24 10.45
CA CYS A 13 -2.27 -14.70 9.27
C CYS A 13 -3.20 -15.75 8.65
N SER A 14 -2.67 -16.94 8.37
CA SER A 14 -3.46 -18.05 7.80
C SER A 14 -4.63 -18.48 8.72
N ARG A 15 -4.42 -18.44 10.04
CA ARG A 15 -5.49 -18.73 11.02
C ARG A 15 -6.61 -17.69 10.99
N ILE A 16 -6.28 -16.42 10.80
CA ILE A 16 -7.24 -15.32 10.72
C ILE A 16 -7.98 -15.35 9.38
N THR A 17 -7.24 -15.45 8.27
CA THR A 17 -7.80 -15.43 6.91
C THR A 17 -8.69 -16.65 6.63
N ALA A 18 -8.43 -17.80 7.27
CA ALA A 18 -9.30 -18.97 7.22
C ALA A 18 -10.72 -18.74 7.80
N GLN A 19 -10.91 -17.69 8.61
CA GLN A 19 -12.21 -17.31 9.16
C GLN A 19 -12.98 -16.34 8.26
N PHE A 20 -12.39 -15.88 7.16
CA PHE A 20 -13.06 -14.92 6.27
C PHE A 20 -14.29 -15.58 5.62
N PRO A 21 -15.39 -14.84 5.46
CA PRO A 21 -16.56 -15.32 4.74
C PRO A 21 -16.21 -15.75 3.32
N ARG A 22 -16.98 -16.71 2.79
CA ARG A 22 -16.79 -17.28 1.44
C ARG A 22 -17.36 -16.36 0.35
N GLU A 23 -16.91 -15.12 0.35
CA GLU A 23 -17.17 -14.14 -0.70
C GLU A 23 -15.94 -14.03 -1.60
N LYS A 24 -16.15 -13.87 -2.91
CA LYS A 24 -15.06 -13.85 -3.90
C LYS A 24 -13.97 -12.82 -3.53
N THR A 25 -14.37 -11.62 -3.14
CA THR A 25 -13.45 -10.54 -2.77
C THR A 25 -12.64 -10.88 -1.52
N LEU A 26 -13.28 -11.49 -0.52
CA LEU A 26 -12.61 -11.85 0.75
C LEU A 26 -11.70 -13.06 0.59
N ILE A 27 -12.04 -14.00 -0.29
CA ILE A 27 -11.14 -15.09 -0.68
C ILE A 27 -9.88 -14.55 -1.35
N ALA A 28 -10.02 -13.57 -2.25
CA ALA A 28 -8.88 -12.94 -2.90
C ALA A 28 -8.00 -12.16 -1.91
N LEU A 29 -8.62 -11.41 -0.98
CA LEU A 29 -7.92 -10.72 0.10
C LEU A 29 -7.16 -11.71 1.00
N ALA A 30 -7.83 -12.77 1.46
CA ALA A 30 -7.21 -13.82 2.28
C ALA A 30 -5.96 -14.42 1.62
N ASP A 31 -6.06 -14.75 0.33
CA ASP A 31 -4.97 -15.29 -0.47
C ASP A 31 -3.82 -14.28 -0.66
N GLN A 32 -4.13 -12.99 -0.82
CA GLN A 32 -3.11 -11.93 -0.87
C GLN A 32 -2.36 -11.81 0.45
N MET A 33 -3.08 -11.71 1.58
CA MET A 33 -2.49 -11.61 2.91
C MET A 33 -1.59 -12.82 3.23
N ASP A 34 -2.07 -14.04 2.96
CA ASP A 34 -1.30 -15.27 3.18
C ASP A 34 -0.02 -15.31 2.32
N ARG A 35 -0.07 -14.81 1.07
CA ARG A 35 1.10 -14.68 0.20
C ARG A 35 2.10 -13.67 0.75
N SER A 36 1.66 -12.50 1.20
CA SER A 36 2.54 -11.46 1.74
C SER A 36 3.23 -11.94 3.03
N ALA A 37 2.50 -12.57 3.95
CA ALA A 37 3.06 -13.16 5.17
C ALA A 37 4.10 -14.25 4.86
N ARG A 38 3.79 -15.14 3.93
CA ARG A 38 4.73 -16.19 3.47
C ARG A 38 5.98 -15.57 2.83
N SER A 39 5.80 -14.58 1.95
CA SER A 39 6.89 -13.90 1.23
C SER A 39 7.86 -13.25 2.20
N GLY A 40 7.37 -12.53 3.22
CA GLY A 40 8.20 -11.96 4.29
C GLY A 40 9.11 -13.02 4.93
N LYS A 41 8.53 -14.16 5.35
CA LYS A 41 9.32 -15.27 5.90
C LYS A 41 10.33 -15.85 4.90
N GLN A 42 9.92 -16.11 3.66
CA GLN A 42 10.79 -16.70 2.65
C GLN A 42 11.99 -15.80 2.34
N ASN A 43 11.77 -14.49 2.20
CA ASN A 43 12.83 -13.53 1.95
C ASN A 43 13.88 -13.50 3.07
N ILE A 44 13.48 -13.62 4.34
CA ILE A 44 14.43 -13.73 5.47
C ILE A 44 15.28 -15.01 5.35
N VAL A 45 14.65 -16.15 5.05
CA VAL A 45 15.35 -17.44 4.91
C VAL A 45 16.30 -17.43 3.71
N GLU A 46 15.87 -16.86 2.60
CA GLU A 46 16.67 -16.76 1.38
C GLU A 46 17.84 -15.81 1.57
N GLY A 47 17.63 -14.66 2.22
CA GLY A 47 18.69 -13.71 2.57
C GLY A 47 19.77 -14.34 3.43
N TRP A 48 19.39 -15.12 4.45
CA TRP A 48 20.35 -15.81 5.34
C TRP A 48 21.27 -16.80 4.59
N LYS A 49 20.83 -17.31 3.43
CA LYS A 49 21.60 -18.25 2.61
C LYS A 49 22.54 -17.55 1.60
N ARG A 50 22.58 -16.21 1.55
CA ARG A 50 23.38 -15.46 0.58
C ARG A 50 24.86 -15.36 0.99
N ASN A 51 25.72 -15.14 -0.01
CA ASN A 51 27.17 -15.15 0.17
C ASN A 51 27.76 -13.77 0.48
N SER A 52 26.94 -12.72 0.45
CA SER A 52 27.38 -11.35 0.73
C SER A 52 26.40 -10.61 1.64
N THR A 53 26.95 -9.68 2.43
CA THR A 53 26.18 -8.79 3.30
C THR A 53 25.21 -7.92 2.49
N LYS A 54 25.59 -7.50 1.28
CA LYS A 54 24.73 -6.69 0.41
C LYS A 54 23.47 -7.46 0.01
N GLU A 55 23.62 -8.68 -0.52
CA GLU A 55 22.49 -9.51 -0.91
C GLU A 55 21.60 -9.82 0.31
N TYR A 56 22.19 -10.06 1.48
CA TYR A 56 21.41 -10.25 2.70
C TYR A 56 20.50 -9.03 2.98
N TYR A 57 21.03 -7.81 2.89
CA TYR A 57 20.23 -6.60 3.06
C TYR A 57 19.17 -6.40 1.97
N ASP A 58 19.48 -6.73 0.72
CA ASP A 58 18.49 -6.66 -0.38
C ASP A 58 17.28 -7.56 -0.07
N PHE A 59 17.53 -8.79 0.40
CA PHE A 59 16.47 -9.73 0.81
C PHE A 59 15.70 -9.29 2.05
N LEU A 60 16.36 -8.68 3.03
CA LEU A 60 15.65 -8.06 4.16
C LEU A 60 14.77 -6.91 3.70
N GLY A 61 15.21 -6.11 2.71
CA GLY A 61 14.39 -5.08 2.08
C GLY A 61 13.11 -5.64 1.46
N PHE A 62 13.21 -6.74 0.70
CA PHE A 62 12.03 -7.43 0.17
C PHE A 62 11.13 -8.00 1.27
N SER A 63 11.69 -8.50 2.36
CA SER A 63 10.91 -8.93 3.52
C SER A 63 10.14 -7.79 4.16
N ILE A 64 10.74 -6.60 4.26
CA ILE A 64 10.09 -5.41 4.83
C ILE A 64 8.93 -5.00 3.92
N GLY A 65 9.12 -4.96 2.60
CA GLY A 65 8.07 -4.64 1.65
C GLY A 65 6.86 -5.59 1.76
N ALA A 66 7.10 -6.90 1.80
CA ALA A 66 6.02 -7.88 1.93
C ALA A 66 5.27 -7.77 3.27
N ILE A 67 5.95 -7.41 4.37
CA ILE A 67 5.29 -7.19 5.67
C ILE A 67 4.48 -5.89 5.64
N ALA A 68 4.99 -4.84 5.02
CA ALA A 68 4.25 -3.58 4.86
C ALA A 68 2.96 -3.76 4.05
N GLU A 69 2.99 -4.54 2.96
CA GLU A 69 1.79 -4.91 2.20
C GLU A 69 0.74 -5.62 3.09
N LEU A 70 1.18 -6.57 3.92
CA LEU A 70 0.29 -7.27 4.85
C LEU A 70 -0.29 -6.32 5.92
N GLU A 71 0.52 -5.38 6.42
CA GLU A 71 0.08 -4.36 7.37
C GLU A 71 -0.97 -3.44 6.73
N GLU A 72 -0.78 -3.01 5.49
CA GLU A 72 -1.75 -2.19 4.74
C GLU A 72 -3.09 -2.93 4.55
N ASP A 73 -3.07 -4.21 4.18
CA ASP A 73 -4.28 -5.04 4.06
C ASP A 73 -5.02 -5.13 5.42
N CYS A 74 -4.29 -5.28 6.54
CA CYS A 74 -4.87 -5.30 7.88
C CYS A 74 -5.48 -3.94 8.26
N ASP A 75 -4.79 -2.86 7.94
CA ASP A 75 -5.25 -1.49 8.15
C ASP A 75 -6.54 -1.21 7.37
N ASP A 76 -6.66 -1.71 6.14
CA ASP A 76 -7.84 -1.53 5.33
C ASP A 76 -9.05 -2.29 5.88
N ILE A 77 -8.82 -3.48 6.44
CA ILE A 77 -9.84 -4.21 7.21
C ILE A 77 -10.28 -3.38 8.41
N TRP A 78 -9.34 -2.81 9.18
CA TRP A 78 -9.66 -2.00 10.37
C TRP A 78 -10.41 -0.71 10.04
N LYS A 79 -10.07 -0.06 8.91
CA LYS A 79 -10.78 1.12 8.38
C LYS A 79 -12.17 0.79 7.86
N GLY A 80 -12.50 -0.49 7.66
CA GLY A 80 -13.81 -0.95 7.23
C GLY A 80 -14.00 -0.98 5.72
N PHE A 81 -12.92 -1.00 4.93
CA PHE A 81 -13.00 -1.16 3.46
C PHE A 81 -13.55 -2.52 3.03
N TYR A 82 -13.60 -3.49 3.95
CA TYR A 82 -14.18 -4.81 3.76
C TYR A 82 -15.38 -5.04 4.69
N PRO A 83 -16.58 -4.50 4.36
CA PRO A 83 -17.77 -4.63 5.19
C PRO A 83 -18.15 -6.07 5.57
N GLY A 84 -17.87 -7.03 4.69
CA GLY A 84 -18.13 -8.46 4.96
C GLY A 84 -17.33 -9.03 6.13
N LEU A 85 -16.24 -8.36 6.56
CA LEU A 85 -15.46 -8.75 7.74
C LEU A 85 -15.97 -8.10 9.03
N MET A 86 -16.90 -7.14 8.96
CA MET A 86 -17.44 -6.49 10.14
C MET A 86 -18.25 -7.50 10.98
N GLY A 87 -17.86 -7.67 12.25
CA GLY A 87 -18.51 -8.59 13.18
C GLY A 87 -18.04 -10.05 13.08
N VAL A 88 -17.09 -10.36 12.20
CA VAL A 88 -16.44 -11.68 12.20
C VAL A 88 -15.57 -11.80 13.46
N ARG A 89 -15.98 -12.70 14.36
CA ARG A 89 -15.30 -12.91 15.64
C ARG A 89 -13.83 -13.25 15.42
N GLY A 90 -12.94 -12.52 16.08
CA GLY A 90 -11.49 -12.80 16.03
C GLY A 90 -10.75 -12.20 14.82
N VAL A 91 -11.47 -11.59 13.87
CA VAL A 91 -10.87 -10.83 12.75
C VAL A 91 -10.80 -9.34 13.09
N MET A 92 -11.86 -8.79 13.69
CA MET A 92 -11.92 -7.39 14.12
C MET A 92 -12.27 -7.33 15.61
N GLY A 93 -11.49 -6.60 16.40
CA GLY A 93 -11.80 -6.28 17.79
C GLY A 93 -13.06 -5.40 17.91
N ALA A 94 -13.55 -5.19 19.13
CA ALA A 94 -14.58 -4.17 19.37
C ALA A 94 -14.07 -2.83 18.82
N ARG A 95 -14.82 -2.21 17.90
CA ARG A 95 -14.47 -0.94 17.27
C ARG A 95 -14.17 0.09 18.37
N GLY A 96 -12.91 0.47 18.54
CA GLY A 96 -12.56 1.70 19.28
C GLY A 96 -13.15 2.90 18.53
N GLU A 97 -13.51 3.97 19.25
CA GLU A 97 -14.00 5.18 18.61
C GLU A 97 -12.98 5.63 17.54
N MET A 98 -13.45 5.74 16.30
CA MET A 98 -12.64 6.23 15.20
C MET A 98 -12.23 7.66 15.52
N GLY A 99 -10.93 7.93 15.60
CA GLY A 99 -10.42 9.29 15.75
C GLY A 99 -10.95 10.19 14.63
N ILE A 100 -11.31 11.43 14.97
CA ILE A 100 -11.75 12.44 14.02
C ILE A 100 -10.73 12.55 12.88
N LYS A 101 -11.15 12.24 11.65
CA LYS A 101 -10.31 12.37 10.45
C LYS A 101 -9.89 13.84 10.30
N GLY A 102 -8.59 14.10 10.20
CA GLY A 102 -8.08 15.45 9.94
C GLY A 102 -8.65 16.02 8.65
N VAL A 103 -9.01 17.31 8.66
CA VAL A 103 -9.53 18.01 7.49
C VAL A 103 -8.43 18.05 6.42
N MET A 104 -8.72 17.55 5.22
CA MET A 104 -7.79 17.65 4.09
C MET A 104 -7.60 19.13 3.75
N GLY A 105 -6.35 19.59 3.68
CA GLY A 105 -6.04 20.96 3.28
C GLY A 105 -6.53 21.24 1.86
N GLU A 106 -7.01 22.47 1.62
CA GLU A 106 -7.45 22.88 0.29
C GLU A 106 -6.29 22.79 -0.71
N MET A 107 -6.57 22.20 -1.88
CA MET A 107 -5.61 22.14 -2.98
C MET A 107 -5.40 23.56 -3.52
N GLY A 108 -4.14 24.02 -3.59
CA GLY A 108 -3.82 25.35 -4.11
C GLY A 108 -4.23 25.51 -5.58
N GLU A 109 -4.66 26.72 -5.95
CA GLU A 109 -5.08 27.04 -7.32
C GLU A 109 -3.96 26.80 -8.33
N MET A 110 -4.32 26.21 -9.48
CA MET A 110 -3.41 25.99 -10.59
C MET A 110 -3.04 27.34 -11.23
N GLY A 111 -1.74 27.63 -11.33
CA GLY A 111 -1.25 28.89 -11.89
C GLY A 111 -1.66 29.11 -13.35
N GLU A 112 -1.91 30.37 -13.71
CA GLU A 112 -2.32 30.76 -15.06
C GLU A 112 -1.26 30.40 -16.12
N ARG A 113 -1.71 29.93 -17.29
CA ARG A 113 -0.86 29.58 -18.42
C ARG A 113 -0.35 30.87 -19.09
N GLY A 114 0.97 31.03 -19.20
CA GLY A 114 1.59 32.19 -19.85
C GLY A 114 1.20 32.34 -21.33
N GLU A 115 1.03 33.59 -21.77
CA GLU A 115 0.66 33.94 -23.15
C GLU A 115 1.78 33.59 -24.14
N MET A 116 1.41 33.07 -25.32
CA MET A 116 2.34 32.77 -26.40
C MET A 116 2.58 34.04 -27.25
N GLY A 117 3.85 34.43 -27.44
CA GLY A 117 4.23 35.60 -28.25
C GLY A 117 3.88 35.43 -29.73
N ASN A 118 3.36 36.50 -30.35
CA ASN A 118 2.84 36.51 -31.71
C ASN A 118 3.96 36.66 -32.78
N PRO A 119 4.07 35.77 -33.79
CA PRO A 119 5.00 35.94 -34.91
C PRO A 119 4.45 36.90 -35.98
N SER A 120 5.33 37.76 -36.48
CA SER A 120 5.18 38.85 -37.45
C SER A 120 4.42 38.53 -38.74
N ASN A 121 3.69 39.52 -39.29
CA ASN A 121 3.48 39.70 -40.74
C ASN A 121 3.23 41.19 -41.02
N LEU A 122 4.21 41.91 -41.58
CA LEU A 122 4.39 42.18 -43.02
C LEU A 122 3.36 43.16 -43.62
N SER A 123 3.92 44.30 -44.03
CA SER A 123 3.52 45.20 -45.12
C SER A 123 2.15 45.89 -45.04
N ASN A 124 2.17 47.22 -44.85
CA ASN A 124 1.87 48.13 -45.95
C ASN A 124 2.07 49.62 -45.61
N LEU A 125 2.81 50.29 -46.53
CA LEU A 125 2.54 51.61 -47.11
C LEU A 125 2.57 52.82 -46.14
N SER A 126 3.66 53.60 -46.11
CA SER A 126 4.03 54.66 -47.05
C SER A 126 3.30 56.00 -46.85
N ASN A 127 4.11 57.06 -46.87
CA ASN A 127 3.82 58.46 -47.22
C ASN A 127 3.58 59.46 -46.09
N HIS A 128 4.67 60.21 -45.83
CA HIS A 128 4.76 61.67 -45.98
C HIS A 128 3.53 62.54 -45.69
N SER A 129 3.68 63.47 -44.76
CA SER A 129 3.81 64.92 -45.01
C SER A 129 4.51 65.59 -43.85
#